data_AF-A0A1J3FC90-F1
#
_entry.id   AF-A0A1J3FC90-F1
#
_cell.length_a   1.000
_cell.length_b   1.000
_cell.length_c   1.000
_cell.angle_alpha   90.00
_cell.angle_beta   90.00
_cell.angle_gamma   90.00
#
_symmetry.space_group_name_H-M   'P 1'
#
loop_
_entity.id
_entity.type
_entity.pdbx_description
1 polymer ?
#
loop_
_entity_poly.entity_id
_entity_poly.type
_entity_poly.pdbx_seq_one_letter_code
_entity_poly.pdbx_strand_id
1 'polypeptide(L)'
;GIGKTTIARALFNQLSPDFQLKCFMGNLKGSYGSNGMDDHNSKLCLQSQLLSEILKQKDLKIHHLGAVKEWLQEQRVLIVLDDVDDLEQLDALAKEPSWFGLGSCIVVTTEDRKILKAHRVE
;
A
#
# COMPACT_ATOMS: atom_id res chain seq x y z
N GLY A 1 5.46 -7.88 19.70
CA GLY A 1 4.73 -6.69 19.23
C GLY A 1 4.97 -5.52 20.17
N ILE A 2 5.16 -4.31 19.63
CA ILE A 2 5.30 -3.05 20.38
C ILE A 2 4.14 -2.07 20.12
N GLY A 3 3.10 -2.51 19.38
CA GLY A 3 1.92 -1.70 19.08
C GLY A 3 1.88 -1.00 17.71
N LYS A 4 2.72 -1.37 16.74
CA LYS A 4 2.79 -0.73 15.40
C LYS A 4 1.43 -0.64 14.69
N THR A 5 0.74 -1.77 14.52
CA THR A 5 -0.62 -1.83 13.94
C THR A 5 -1.62 -0.98 14.70
N THR A 6 -1.55 -0.98 16.05
CA THR A 6 -2.44 -0.16 16.88
C THR A 6 -2.23 1.33 16.62
N ILE A 7 -0.97 1.77 16.54
CA ILE A 7 -0.60 3.16 16.25
C ILE A 7 -1.03 3.54 14.83
N ALA A 8 -0.74 2.69 13.83
CA ALA A 8 -1.12 2.93 12.45
C ALA A 8 -2.64 3.06 12.27
N ARG A 9 -3.42 2.21 12.95
CA ARG A 9 -4.88 2.29 12.94
C ARG A 9 -5.41 3.54 13.64
N ALA A 10 -4.82 3.93 14.77
CA ALA A 10 -5.19 5.17 15.45
C ALA A 10 -4.93 6.40 14.56
N LEU A 11 -3.75 6.45 13.93
CA LEU A 11 -3.38 7.49 12.97
C LEU A 11 -4.34 7.52 11.77
N PHE A 12 -4.66 6.36 11.20
CA PHE A 12 -5.62 6.27 10.10
C PHE A 12 -6.97 6.84 10.48
N ASN A 13 -7.51 6.47 11.64
CA ASN A 13 -8.81 6.97 12.11
C ASN A 13 -8.79 8.48 12.33
N GLN A 14 -7.68 9.01 12.84
CA GLN A 14 -7.52 10.44 13.11
C GLN A 14 -7.43 11.26 11.81
N LEU A 15 -6.66 10.80 10.81
CA LEU A 15 -6.43 11.53 9.56
C LEU A 15 -7.54 11.31 8.53
N SER A 16 -8.24 10.17 8.60
CA SER A 16 -9.28 9.75 7.66
C SER A 16 -10.29 10.83 7.26
N PRO A 17 -10.80 11.71 8.16
CA PRO A 17 -11.75 12.76 7.79
C PRO A 17 -11.23 13.75 6.74
N ASP A 18 -9.91 13.95 6.66
CA ASP A 18 -9.28 14.96 5.79
C ASP A 18 -9.00 14.46 4.36
N PHE A 19 -9.29 13.19 4.08
CA PHE A 19 -8.99 12.52 2.81
C PHE A 19 -10.26 11.89 2.20
N GLN A 20 -10.49 12.19 0.92
CA GLN A 20 -11.59 11.59 0.15
C GLN A 20 -11.30 10.13 -0.20
N LEU A 21 -10.07 9.87 -0.67
CA LEU A 21 -9.57 8.55 -1.00
C LEU A 21 -8.67 8.05 0.12
N LYS A 22 -9.05 6.93 0.72
CA LYS A 22 -8.33 6.36 1.87
C LYS A 22 -8.47 4.86 1.93
N CYS A 23 -7.41 4.20 2.36
CA CYS A 23 -7.34 2.74 2.46
C CYS A 23 -6.45 2.32 3.63
N PHE A 24 -6.88 1.31 4.38
CA PHE A 24 -6.05 0.60 5.33
C PHE A 24 -5.93 -0.85 4.85
N MET A 25 -4.76 -1.22 4.31
CA MET A 25 -4.44 -2.59 3.94
C MET A 25 -3.71 -3.26 5.11
N GLY A 26 -4.44 -4.09 5.84
CA GLY A 26 -3.94 -4.84 6.98
C GLY A 26 -3.34 -6.19 6.62
N ASN A 27 -2.41 -6.69 7.44
CA ASN A 27 -1.86 -8.05 7.39
C ASN A 27 -1.24 -8.41 6.02
N LEU A 28 -0.39 -7.54 5.48
CA LEU A 28 0.34 -7.83 4.23
C LEU A 28 1.39 -8.93 4.39
N LYS A 29 1.78 -9.24 5.63
CA LYS A 29 2.72 -10.31 5.94
C LYS A 29 2.31 -11.64 5.31
N GLY A 30 3.17 -12.20 4.46
CA GLY A 30 2.90 -13.45 3.76
C GLY A 30 1.80 -13.38 2.68
N SER A 31 1.29 -12.20 2.35
CA SER A 31 0.35 -12.01 1.23
C SER A 31 1.04 -12.08 -0.14
N TYR A 32 2.37 -12.12 -0.15
CA TYR A 32 3.20 -12.19 -1.35
C TYR A 32 4.00 -13.50 -1.37
N GLY A 33 3.96 -14.21 -2.50
CA GLY A 33 4.96 -15.23 -2.80
C GLY A 33 4.95 -16.53 -1.98
N SER A 34 3.78 -17.05 -1.55
CA SER A 34 3.67 -18.36 -0.86
C SER A 34 4.38 -19.53 -1.57
N ASN A 35 4.65 -19.44 -2.88
CA ASN A 35 5.16 -20.55 -3.69
C ASN A 35 6.53 -20.27 -4.39
N GLY A 36 7.27 -19.23 -4.02
CA GLY A 36 8.65 -19.03 -4.52
C GLY A 36 8.80 -18.72 -6.02
N MET A 37 7.72 -18.32 -6.68
CA MET A 37 7.72 -17.81 -8.05
C MET A 37 7.50 -16.30 -8.00
N ASP A 38 8.38 -15.53 -8.64
CA ASP A 38 8.21 -14.09 -8.89
C ASP A 38 6.93 -13.87 -9.69
N ASP A 39 5.79 -13.81 -9.00
CA ASP A 39 4.52 -13.85 -9.70
C ASP A 39 4.05 -12.43 -9.95
N HIS A 40 4.26 -11.98 -11.18
CA HIS A 40 3.60 -10.81 -11.75
C HIS A 40 2.11 -10.74 -11.34
N ASN A 41 1.43 -11.88 -11.23
CA ASN A 41 0.05 -11.95 -10.76
C ASN A 41 -0.12 -11.57 -9.27
N SER A 42 0.85 -11.87 -8.40
CA SER A 42 0.82 -11.42 -7.00
C SER A 42 0.88 -9.91 -6.90
N LYS A 43 1.75 -9.26 -7.69
CA LYS A 43 1.82 -7.79 -7.77
C LYS A 43 0.53 -7.19 -8.34
N LEU A 44 -0.06 -7.83 -9.37
CA LEU A 44 -1.36 -7.42 -9.91
C LEU A 44 -2.47 -7.56 -8.86
N CYS A 45 -2.47 -8.63 -8.08
CA CYS A 45 -3.43 -8.87 -7.02
C CYS A 45 -3.35 -7.78 -5.94
N LEU A 46 -2.14 -7.43 -5.49
CA LEU A 46 -1.93 -6.33 -4.54
C LEU A 46 -2.45 -5.00 -5.06
N GLN A 47 -2.11 -4.62 -6.29
CA GLN A 47 -2.59 -3.38 -6.90
C GLN A 47 -4.13 -3.38 -7.09
N SER A 48 -4.71 -4.50 -7.52
CA SER A 48 -6.16 -4.67 -7.65
C SER A 48 -6.87 -4.53 -6.31
N GLN A 49 -6.32 -5.14 -5.25
CA GLN A 49 -6.87 -5.05 -3.90
C GLN A 49 -6.84 -3.61 -3.37
N LEU A 50 -5.70 -2.91 -3.51
CA LEU A 50 -5.57 -1.51 -3.11
C LEU A 50 -6.59 -0.62 -3.82
N LEU A 51 -6.69 -0.75 -5.15
CA LEU A 51 -7.62 0.05 -5.95
C LEU A 51 -9.09 -0.26 -5.62
N SER A 52 -9.40 -1.53 -5.40
CA SER A 52 -10.75 -1.95 -5.02
C SER A 52 -11.20 -1.32 -3.69
N GLU A 53 -10.31 -1.34 -2.69
CA GLU A 53 -10.57 -0.77 -1.37
C GLU A 53 -10.66 0.76 -1.42
N ILE A 54 -9.69 1.43 -2.07
CA ILE A 54 -9.62 2.89 -2.06
C ILE A 54 -10.75 3.54 -2.88
N LEU A 55 -11.18 2.89 -3.98
CA LEU A 55 -12.24 3.38 -4.86
C LEU A 55 -13.62 2.83 -4.48
N LYS A 56 -13.68 1.92 -3.50
CA LYS A 56 -14.90 1.20 -3.08
C LYS A 56 -15.59 0.49 -4.24
N GLN A 57 -14.80 -0.03 -5.18
CA GLN A 57 -15.27 -0.81 -6.32
C GLN A 57 -14.84 -2.26 -6.14
N LYS A 58 -15.82 -3.16 -5.99
CA LYS A 58 -15.54 -4.60 -5.92
C LYS A 58 -15.14 -5.12 -7.29
N ASP A 59 -14.28 -6.15 -7.29
CA ASP A 59 -13.89 -6.92 -8.49
C ASP A 59 -13.18 -6.09 -9.57
N LEU A 60 -12.42 -5.07 -9.17
CA LEU A 60 -11.65 -4.23 -10.07
C LEU A 60 -10.54 -5.06 -10.72
N LYS A 61 -10.70 -5.35 -12.01
CA LYS A 61 -9.70 -6.06 -12.80
C LYS A 61 -8.69 -5.07 -13.37
N ILE A 62 -7.43 -5.24 -12.98
CA ILE A 62 -6.31 -4.59 -13.65
C ILE A 62 -5.59 -5.59 -14.54
N HIS A 63 -5.03 -5.12 -15.64
CA HIS A 63 -4.37 -5.96 -16.64
C HIS A 63 -2.87 -5.70 -16.77
N HIS A 64 -2.34 -4.75 -15.99
CA HIS A 64 -0.93 -4.36 -16.01
C HIS A 64 -0.49 -3.79 -14.67
N LEU A 65 0.83 -3.85 -14.43
CA LEU A 65 1.46 -3.18 -13.30
C LEU A 65 1.62 -1.69 -13.63
N GLY A 66 1.17 -0.83 -12.72
CA GLY A 66 1.17 0.62 -12.90
C GLY A 66 -0.22 1.24 -12.80
N ALA A 67 -1.27 0.42 -12.73
CA ALA A 67 -2.65 0.88 -12.53
C ALA A 67 -2.78 1.79 -11.30
N VAL A 68 -2.08 1.48 -10.20
CA VAL A 68 -2.06 2.33 -8.99
C VAL A 68 -1.59 3.75 -9.32
N LYS A 69 -0.45 3.88 -10.00
CA LYS A 69 0.07 5.18 -10.44
C LYS A 69 -0.93 5.87 -11.35
N GLU A 70 -1.39 5.20 -12.40
CA GLU A 70 -2.29 5.80 -13.39
C GLU A 70 -3.55 6.40 -12.75
N TRP A 71 -4.12 5.70 -11.76
CA TRP A 71 -5.39 6.08 -11.15
C TRP A 71 -5.22 7.04 -9.99
N LEU A 72 -4.07 7.02 -9.29
CA LEU A 72 -3.86 7.79 -8.07
C LEU A 72 -2.84 8.95 -8.19
N GLN A 73 -2.11 9.09 -9.31
CA GLN A 73 -1.05 10.10 -9.47
C GLN A 73 -1.50 11.56 -9.28
N GLU A 74 -2.78 11.87 -9.56
CA GLU A 74 -3.36 13.20 -9.35
C GLU A 74 -4.27 13.27 -8.10
N GLN A 75 -4.36 12.17 -7.35
CA GLN A 75 -5.29 12.04 -6.24
C GLN A 75 -4.58 12.21 -4.90
N ARG A 76 -5.17 13.03 -4.02
CA ARG A 76 -4.73 13.13 -2.63
C ARG A 76 -5.27 11.95 -1.83
N VAL A 77 -4.39 11.03 -1.43
CA VAL A 77 -4.76 9.75 -0.78
C VAL A 77 -4.19 9.63 0.63
N LEU A 78 -4.88 8.87 1.49
CA LEU A 78 -4.34 8.34 2.74
C LEU A 78 -4.29 6.81 2.67
N ILE A 79 -3.09 6.24 2.59
CA ILE A 79 -2.91 4.78 2.49
C ILE A 79 -2.09 4.30 3.68
N VAL A 80 -2.58 3.27 4.38
CA VAL A 80 -1.78 2.52 5.37
C VAL A 80 -1.52 1.13 4.83
N LEU A 81 -0.25 0.75 4.77
CA LEU A 81 0.24 -0.58 4.44
C LEU A 81 0.79 -1.21 5.72
N ASP A 82 0.04 -2.11 6.35
CA ASP A 82 0.39 -2.69 7.65
C ASP A 82 1.02 -4.07 7.51
N ASP A 83 2.08 -4.30 8.29
CA ASP A 83 2.89 -5.51 8.35
C ASP A 83 3.51 -5.92 7.00
N VAL A 84 4.08 -4.96 6.27
CA VAL A 84 4.86 -5.21 5.05
C VAL A 84 6.13 -6.00 5.42
N ASP A 85 6.31 -7.16 4.81
CA ASP A 85 7.45 -8.06 5.09
C ASP A 85 8.32 -8.37 3.85
N ASP A 86 7.93 -7.89 2.68
CA ASP A 86 8.68 -8.03 1.44
C ASP A 86 8.79 -6.69 0.69
N LEU A 87 9.95 -6.40 0.11
CA LEU A 87 10.18 -5.17 -0.66
C LEU A 87 9.29 -5.10 -1.91
N GLU A 88 9.03 -6.23 -2.56
CA GLU A 88 8.20 -6.33 -3.76
C GLU A 88 6.73 -6.00 -3.48
N GLN A 89 6.24 -6.22 -2.25
CA GLN A 89 4.93 -5.74 -1.83
C GLN A 89 4.87 -4.20 -1.86
N LEU A 90 5.90 -3.57 -1.29
CA LEU A 90 5.98 -2.10 -1.25
C LEU A 90 6.20 -1.51 -2.65
N ASP A 91 7.04 -2.13 -3.47
CA ASP A 91 7.22 -1.75 -4.88
C ASP A 91 5.95 -1.94 -5.70
N ALA A 92 5.13 -2.96 -5.41
CA ALA A 92 3.86 -3.15 -6.09
C ALA A 92 2.82 -2.07 -5.71
N LEU A 93 2.82 -1.62 -4.46
CA LEU A 93 1.77 -0.75 -3.90
C LEU A 93 2.12 0.74 -3.91
N ALA A 94 3.38 1.09 -3.67
CA ALA A 94 3.83 2.47 -3.44
C ALA A 94 5.32 2.66 -3.80
N LYS A 95 5.72 2.24 -5.00
CA LYS A 95 7.12 2.28 -5.46
C LYS A 95 7.81 3.64 -5.31
N GLU A 96 7.10 4.70 -5.71
CA GLU A 96 7.61 6.06 -5.75
C GLU A 96 6.56 7.07 -5.28
N PRO A 97 6.96 8.19 -4.66
CA PRO A 97 6.02 9.26 -4.27
C PRO A 97 5.23 9.84 -5.46
N SER A 98 5.80 9.77 -6.67
CA SER A 98 5.16 10.24 -7.92
C SER A 98 3.90 9.46 -8.30
N TRP A 99 3.59 8.35 -7.61
CA TRP A 99 2.38 7.57 -7.82
C TRP A 99 1.14 8.20 -7.22
N PHE A 100 1.30 9.24 -6.41
CA PHE A 100 0.23 9.86 -5.64
C PHE A 100 0.24 11.37 -5.80
N GLY A 101 -0.95 11.97 -5.73
CA GLY A 101 -1.12 13.41 -5.83
C GLY A 101 -0.53 14.16 -4.63
N LEU A 102 -0.34 15.46 -4.81
CA LEU A 102 0.22 16.33 -3.78
C LEU A 102 -0.62 16.30 -2.48
N GLY A 103 0.05 16.26 -1.33
CA GLY A 103 -0.60 16.21 -0.03
C GLY A 103 -1.09 14.81 0.39
N SER A 104 -0.72 13.77 -0.37
CA SER A 104 -0.95 12.37 0.00
C SER A 104 -0.09 11.95 1.19
N CYS A 105 -0.61 10.99 1.97
CA CYS A 105 0.08 10.41 3.11
C CYS A 105 0.07 8.88 2.99
N ILE A 106 1.25 8.28 2.90
CA ILE A 106 1.44 6.84 2.81
C ILE A 106 2.18 6.42 4.08
N VAL A 107 1.52 5.58 4.89
CA VAL A 107 2.07 5.06 6.14
C VAL A 107 2.38 3.59 5.95
N VAL A 108 3.61 3.19 6.23
CA VAL A 108 4.04 1.80 6.13
C VAL A 108 4.45 1.33 7.51
N THR A 109 3.94 0.16 7.94
CA THR A 109 4.49 -0.54 9.10
C THR A 109 5.21 -1.80 8.62
N THR A 110 6.36 -2.05 9.23
CA THR A 110 7.18 -3.23 8.94
C THR A 110 7.98 -3.61 10.18
N GLU A 111 8.36 -4.88 10.27
CA GLU A 111 9.34 -5.36 11.25
C GLU A 111 10.76 -5.35 10.68
N ASP A 112 10.91 -5.23 9.36
CA ASP A 112 12.20 -5.20 8.68
C ASP A 112 12.61 -3.78 8.26
N ARG A 113 13.60 -3.25 8.97
CA ARG A 113 14.18 -1.92 8.67
C ARG A 113 14.84 -1.85 7.29
N LYS A 114 15.21 -2.98 6.68
CA LYS A 114 15.82 -2.99 5.34
C LYS A 114 14.84 -2.51 4.27
N ILE A 115 13.55 -2.82 4.42
CA ILE A 115 12.49 -2.37 3.51
C ILE A 115 12.40 -0.85 3.50
N LEU A 116 12.43 -0.21 4.68
CA LEU A 116 12.40 1.26 4.80
C LEU A 116 13.64 1.91 4.18
N LYS A 117 14.82 1.34 4.42
CA LYS A 117 16.09 1.85 3.87
C LYS A 117 16.14 1.77 2.35
N ALA A 118 15.56 0.72 1.75
CA ALA A 118 15.51 0.56 0.30
C ALA A 118 14.72 1.70 -0.38
N HIS A 119 13.66 2.20 0.26
CA HIS A 119 12.87 3.33 -0.22
C HIS A 119 13.36 4.70 0.26
N ARG A 120 14.53 4.78 0.90
CA ARG A 120 15.09 6.02 1.47
C ARG A 120 14.11 6.73 2.41
N VAL A 121 13.28 5.94 3.09
CA VAL A 121 12.43 6.42 4.17
C VAL A 121 13.31 6.47 5.42
N GLU A 122 13.68 7.67 5.84
CA GLU A 122 14.41 7.93 7.10
C GLU A 122 13.47 8.18 8.28
#